data_AF-A0A3D6A7G3-F1
#
_entry.id   AF-A0A3D6A7G3-F1
#
_cell.length_a   1.000
_cell.length_b   1.000
_cell.length_c   1.000
_cell.angle_alpha   90.00
_cell.angle_beta   90.00
_cell.angle_gamma   90.00
#
_symmetry.space_group_name_H-M   'P 1'
#
loop_
_entity.id
_entity.type
_entity.pdbx_description
1 polymer ?
#
loop_
_entity_poly.entity_id
_entity_poly.type
_entity_poly.pdbx_seq_one_letter_code
_entity_poly.pdbx_strand_id
1 'polypeptide(L)'
;IEGDVNFANSNYTEDHALALGAADHIEIVPGSSITYEGSNFGMGSYSSLTLEDVDIDVGGNLAIGSLGDLNIKSTSPNSPSTFSVGRYSDTDNIYLYADNIMQIDGLGFNSNTREIYAEAITVNMKDVTFPSTSEVMLRSQDGTLHFNNFNSYVPGAVNLTNVKYGTEVLEQSHFNGSAGHWDSSLSSPAGAAAVKIRAFPK
;
A
#
# COMPACT_ATOMS: atom_id res chain seq x y z
N ILE A 1 -7.72 -2.82 18.06
CA ILE A 1 -6.51 -2.96 18.90
C ILE A 1 -6.23 -1.61 19.52
N GLU A 2 -6.13 -1.54 20.85
CA GLU A 2 -5.87 -0.27 21.55
C GLU A 2 -4.37 -0.08 21.80
N GLY A 3 -3.87 1.11 21.47
CA GLY A 3 -2.49 1.53 21.73
C GLY A 3 -1.43 0.84 20.87
N ASP A 4 -0.18 1.17 21.18
CA ASP A 4 0.98 0.62 20.50
C ASP A 4 1.15 -0.88 20.79
N VAL A 5 1.47 -1.64 19.74
CA VAL A 5 1.75 -3.07 19.86
C VAL A 5 3.12 -3.38 19.29
N ASN A 6 3.97 -3.99 20.11
CA ASN A 6 5.25 -4.53 19.69
C ASN A 6 5.28 -6.05 19.83
N PHE A 7 5.45 -6.74 18.71
CA PHE A 7 5.70 -8.17 18.65
C PHE A 7 7.20 -8.41 18.53
N ALA A 8 7.84 -8.69 19.66
CA ALA A 8 9.27 -8.93 19.72
C ALA A 8 9.64 -10.31 19.14
N ASN A 9 10.77 -10.35 18.43
CA ASN A 9 11.40 -11.56 17.93
C ASN A 9 12.92 -11.37 18.00
N SER A 10 13.64 -12.40 18.45
CA SER A 10 15.11 -12.41 18.46
C SER A 10 15.70 -13.16 17.27
N ASN A 11 14.86 -13.86 16.50
CA ASN A 11 15.23 -14.50 15.25
C ASN A 11 14.88 -13.56 14.09
N TYR A 12 15.90 -13.15 13.32
CA TYR A 12 15.74 -12.24 12.19
C TYR A 12 15.92 -12.94 10.83
N THR A 13 15.94 -14.28 10.81
CA THR A 13 15.90 -15.03 9.55
C THR A 13 14.53 -14.92 8.89
N GLU A 14 14.49 -14.96 7.55
CA GLU A 14 13.25 -14.90 6.77
C GLU A 14 12.49 -16.24 6.74
N ASP A 15 12.09 -16.78 7.90
CA ASP A 15 11.50 -18.12 8.01
C ASP A 15 10.23 -18.22 8.87
N HIS A 16 9.68 -17.08 9.31
CA HIS A 16 8.56 -17.05 10.22
C HIS A 16 7.54 -15.98 9.84
N ALA A 17 6.32 -16.16 10.35
CA ALA A 17 5.22 -15.26 10.08
C ALA A 17 4.34 -15.04 11.31
N LEU A 18 3.84 -13.82 11.45
CA LEU A 18 2.77 -13.47 12.37
C LEU A 18 1.57 -13.00 11.55
N ALA A 19 0.40 -13.56 11.84
CA ALA A 19 -0.85 -13.16 11.19
C ALA A 19 -1.90 -12.74 12.22
N LEU A 20 -2.55 -11.59 11.98
CA LEU A 20 -3.73 -11.13 12.70
C LEU A 20 -4.95 -11.24 11.79
N GLY A 21 -6.04 -11.80 12.32
CA GLY A 21 -7.25 -12.06 11.55
C GLY A 21 -8.50 -11.72 12.33
N ALA A 22 -9.47 -11.07 11.69
CA ALA A 22 -10.82 -10.90 12.23
C ALA A 22 -11.88 -11.34 11.23
N ALA A 23 -12.93 -12.00 11.75
CA ALA A 23 -14.08 -12.43 10.96
C ALA A 23 -15.04 -11.28 10.59
N ASP A 24 -14.80 -10.08 11.12
CA ASP A 24 -15.59 -8.90 10.82
C ASP A 24 -14.63 -7.73 10.53
N HIS A 25 -14.40 -6.85 11.50
CA HIS A 25 -13.61 -5.65 11.34
C HIS A 25 -12.26 -5.73 12.07
N ILE A 26 -11.21 -5.18 11.46
CA ILE A 26 -9.98 -4.78 12.17
C ILE A 26 -9.91 -3.26 12.20
N GLU A 27 -9.88 -2.71 13.41
CA GLU A 27 -9.55 -1.32 13.68
C GLU A 27 -8.31 -1.28 14.57
N ILE A 28 -7.38 -0.38 14.26
CA ILE A 28 -6.30 0.01 15.16
C ILE A 28 -6.62 1.41 15.64
N VAL A 29 -6.53 1.64 16.96
CA VAL A 29 -6.84 2.94 17.54
C VAL A 29 -5.99 4.04 16.89
N PRO A 30 -6.59 5.20 16.53
CA PRO A 30 -5.86 6.24 15.84
C PRO A 30 -4.61 6.72 16.56
N GLY A 31 -3.54 6.96 15.82
CA GLY A 31 -2.26 7.43 16.36
C GLY A 31 -1.40 6.33 17.00
N SER A 32 -1.81 5.06 16.89
CA SER A 32 -1.05 3.93 17.42
C SER A 32 -0.01 3.43 16.42
N SER A 33 0.92 2.60 16.88
CA SER A 33 1.91 1.92 16.04
C SER A 33 1.83 0.40 16.16
N ILE A 34 2.18 -0.30 15.08
CA ILE A 34 2.42 -1.75 15.09
C ILE A 34 3.87 -1.99 14.70
N THR A 35 4.60 -2.65 15.59
CA THR A 35 5.96 -3.11 15.32
C THR A 35 6.01 -4.63 15.34
N TYR A 36 6.61 -5.23 14.32
CA TYR A 36 6.97 -6.65 14.31
C TYR A 36 8.44 -6.82 13.96
N GLU A 37 9.21 -7.37 14.89
CA GLU A 37 10.66 -7.61 14.71
C GLU A 37 10.96 -8.76 13.73
N GLY A 38 9.96 -9.59 13.40
CA GLY A 38 10.13 -10.74 12.54
C GLY A 38 10.01 -10.44 11.04
N SER A 39 10.10 -11.49 10.24
CA SER A 39 10.29 -11.42 8.79
C SER A 39 9.02 -11.29 7.95
N ASN A 40 7.86 -11.77 8.42
CA ASN A 40 6.62 -11.64 7.66
C ASN A 40 5.44 -11.30 8.57
N PHE A 41 4.82 -10.14 8.37
CA PHE A 41 3.62 -9.73 9.09
C PHE A 41 2.41 -9.68 8.15
N GLY A 42 1.32 -10.33 8.56
CA GLY A 42 0.05 -10.35 7.85
C GLY A 42 -1.09 -9.83 8.71
N MET A 43 -1.99 -9.05 8.12
CA MET A 43 -3.23 -8.61 8.76
C MET A 43 -4.41 -8.70 7.81
N GLY A 44 -5.48 -9.37 8.23
CA GLY A 44 -6.61 -9.72 7.38
C GLY A 44 -7.96 -9.53 8.06
N SER A 45 -8.94 -8.99 7.35
CA SER A 45 -10.33 -8.92 7.81
C SER A 45 -11.29 -9.48 6.76
N TYR A 46 -12.44 -9.96 7.21
CA TYR A 46 -13.52 -10.38 6.31
C TYR A 46 -14.36 -9.20 5.82
N SER A 47 -14.71 -8.25 6.71
CA SER A 47 -15.63 -7.16 6.41
C SER A 47 -14.90 -5.89 6.02
N SER A 48 -14.02 -5.40 6.89
CA SER A 48 -13.25 -4.18 6.62
C SER A 48 -12.02 -4.05 7.51
N LEU A 49 -11.03 -3.32 7.02
CA LEU A 49 -9.82 -3.00 7.76
C LEU A 49 -9.61 -1.48 7.72
N THR A 50 -9.44 -0.85 8.89
CA THR A 50 -9.21 0.60 9.01
C THR A 50 -7.96 0.92 9.82
N LEU A 51 -7.12 1.78 9.25
CA LEU A 51 -5.88 2.29 9.81
C LEU A 51 -5.90 3.81 9.70
N GLU A 52 -6.17 4.49 10.81
CA GLU A 52 -6.16 5.96 10.89
C GLU A 52 -4.95 6.42 11.72
N ASP A 53 -4.05 7.20 11.14
CA ASP A 53 -2.82 7.66 11.79
C ASP A 53 -1.98 6.50 12.38
N VAL A 54 -1.90 5.37 11.66
CA VAL A 54 -1.18 4.17 12.13
C VAL A 54 0.12 3.98 11.38
N ASP A 55 1.23 3.96 12.13
CA ASP A 55 2.53 3.55 11.61
C ASP A 55 2.74 2.05 11.77
N ILE A 56 3.25 1.39 10.73
CA ILE A 56 3.57 -0.04 10.76
C ILE A 56 5.04 -0.22 10.40
N ASP A 57 5.79 -0.94 11.23
CA ASP A 57 7.20 -1.22 11.02
C ASP A 57 7.52 -2.71 11.22
N VAL A 58 7.92 -3.35 10.13
CA VAL A 58 8.11 -4.80 10.04
C VAL A 58 9.55 -5.13 9.66
N GLY A 59 10.13 -6.14 10.31
CA GLY A 59 11.48 -6.62 10.03
C GLY A 59 11.69 -7.05 8.57
N GLY A 60 10.70 -7.73 7.98
CA GLY A 60 10.67 -8.11 6.57
C GLY A 60 9.38 -7.68 5.84
N ASN A 61 8.66 -8.61 5.21
CA ASN A 61 7.50 -8.34 4.35
C ASN A 61 6.23 -7.99 5.15
N LEU A 62 5.39 -7.14 4.55
CA LEU A 62 4.08 -6.74 5.09
C LEU A 62 2.96 -7.11 4.12
N ALA A 63 1.90 -7.76 4.63
CA ALA A 63 0.68 -8.01 3.89
C ALA A 63 -0.55 -7.51 4.67
N ILE A 64 -1.40 -6.70 4.03
CA ILE A 64 -2.63 -6.17 4.61
C ILE A 64 -3.78 -6.43 3.64
N GLY A 65 -4.85 -7.07 4.12
CA GLY A 65 -5.96 -7.50 3.29
C GLY A 65 -7.33 -7.32 3.92
N SER A 66 -8.33 -7.03 3.10
CA SER A 66 -9.74 -7.08 3.47
C SER A 66 -10.55 -7.79 2.39
N LEU A 67 -11.49 -8.66 2.77
CA LEU A 67 -12.49 -9.18 1.83
C LEU A 67 -13.68 -8.23 1.62
N GLY A 68 -13.62 -7.02 2.18
CA GLY A 68 -14.46 -5.90 1.80
C GLY A 68 -13.61 -4.67 1.51
N ASP A 69 -13.69 -3.65 2.36
CA ASP A 69 -12.97 -2.39 2.17
C ASP A 69 -11.67 -2.32 2.99
N LEU A 70 -10.65 -1.66 2.43
CA LEU A 70 -9.42 -1.28 3.12
C LEU A 70 -9.33 0.26 3.15
N ASN A 71 -9.34 0.83 4.35
CA ASN A 71 -9.25 2.27 4.57
C ASN A 71 -7.96 2.60 5.33
N ILE A 72 -7.09 3.39 4.71
CA ILE A 72 -5.87 3.92 5.33
C ILE A 72 -5.94 5.44 5.25
N LYS A 73 -5.74 6.12 6.37
CA LYS A 73 -5.91 7.57 6.44
C LYS A 73 -4.89 8.18 7.40
N SER A 74 -4.29 9.29 7.02
CA SER A 74 -3.66 10.22 7.94
C SER A 74 -4.53 11.46 8.08
N THR A 75 -4.73 11.93 9.29
CA THR A 75 -5.42 13.19 9.60
C THR A 75 -4.50 14.40 9.54
N SER A 76 -3.18 14.17 9.43
CA SER A 76 -2.15 15.20 9.44
C SER A 76 -1.63 15.47 8.02
N PRO A 77 -1.97 16.61 7.38
CA PRO A 77 -1.66 16.88 5.98
C PRO A 77 -0.17 16.85 5.60
N ASN A 78 0.72 16.96 6.59
CA ASN A 78 2.18 16.98 6.41
C ASN A 78 2.88 15.84 7.16
N SER A 79 2.13 14.87 7.70
CA SER A 79 2.67 13.73 8.45
C SER A 79 1.86 12.49 8.08
N PRO A 80 2.08 11.94 6.86
CA PRO A 80 1.42 10.72 6.47
C PRO A 80 1.79 9.59 7.42
N SER A 81 0.89 8.62 7.58
CA SER A 81 1.25 7.33 8.17
C SER A 81 2.36 6.69 7.33
N THR A 82 3.20 5.87 7.96
CA THR A 82 4.32 5.21 7.28
C THR A 82 4.25 3.71 7.46
N PHE A 83 4.35 2.98 6.35
CA PHE A 83 4.64 1.55 6.36
C PHE A 83 6.12 1.30 6.04
N SER A 84 6.81 0.64 6.95
CA SER A 84 8.24 0.32 6.86
C SER A 84 8.45 -1.17 6.84
N VAL A 85 9.30 -1.63 5.92
CA VAL A 85 9.71 -3.03 5.76
C VAL A 85 11.23 -3.13 5.64
N GLY A 86 11.77 -4.34 5.76
CA GLY A 86 13.18 -4.62 5.47
C GLY A 86 14.14 -3.94 6.45
N ARG A 87 13.83 -3.99 7.75
CA ARG A 87 14.73 -3.49 8.80
C ARG A 87 15.99 -4.35 8.93
N TYR A 88 15.88 -5.65 8.64
CA TYR A 88 16.95 -6.65 8.79
C TYR A 88 17.39 -7.29 7.47
N SER A 89 16.86 -6.80 6.35
CA SER A 89 17.18 -7.26 4.99
C SER A 89 17.66 -6.07 4.14
N ASP A 90 18.12 -6.34 2.92
CA ASP A 90 18.47 -5.27 1.98
C ASP A 90 17.22 -4.50 1.52
N THR A 91 16.15 -5.23 1.17
CA THR A 91 14.86 -4.66 0.74
C THR A 91 13.74 -5.71 0.81
N ASP A 92 12.50 -5.29 1.10
CA ASP A 92 11.32 -6.17 1.23
C ASP A 92 10.06 -5.64 0.54
N ASN A 93 8.98 -6.42 0.57
CA ASN A 93 7.77 -6.13 -0.18
C ASN A 93 6.58 -5.78 0.72
N ILE A 94 5.67 -4.99 0.15
CA ILE A 94 4.38 -4.65 0.75
C ILE A 94 3.26 -5.10 -0.19
N TYR A 95 2.31 -5.85 0.38
CA TYR A 95 1.13 -6.35 -0.32
C TYR A 95 -0.13 -5.76 0.31
N LEU A 96 -0.93 -5.05 -0.48
CA LEU A 96 -2.20 -4.45 -0.08
C LEU A 96 -3.33 -5.05 -0.91
N TYR A 97 -4.40 -5.45 -0.25
CA TYR A 97 -5.56 -6.05 -0.90
C TYR A 97 -6.88 -5.55 -0.29
N ALA A 98 -7.87 -5.28 -1.15
CA ALA A 98 -9.26 -5.14 -0.76
C ALA A 98 -10.14 -5.81 -1.83
N ASP A 99 -11.21 -6.51 -1.45
CA ASP A 99 -12.11 -7.09 -2.46
C ASP A 99 -12.91 -5.99 -3.18
N ASN A 100 -13.32 -4.94 -2.46
CA ASN A 100 -14.17 -3.89 -2.99
C ASN A 100 -13.41 -2.57 -3.21
N ILE A 101 -13.19 -1.76 -2.17
CA ILE A 101 -12.50 -0.47 -2.31
C ILE A 101 -11.26 -0.44 -1.41
N MET A 102 -10.13 -0.06 -2.01
CA MET A 102 -8.95 0.39 -1.29
C MET A 102 -8.90 1.91 -1.35
N GLN A 103 -9.11 2.55 -0.20
CA GLN A 103 -9.05 3.99 -0.06
C GLN A 103 -7.87 4.39 0.83
N ILE A 104 -6.94 5.16 0.27
CA ILE A 104 -5.74 5.61 0.97
C ILE A 104 -5.66 7.13 0.89
N ASP A 105 -5.57 7.82 2.03
CA ASP A 105 -5.34 9.27 2.11
C ASP A 105 -4.17 9.55 3.07
N GLY A 106 -2.98 9.84 2.54
CA GLY A 106 -1.80 10.16 3.35
C GLY A 106 -1.03 8.94 3.86
N LEU A 107 -0.32 8.25 2.95
CA LEU A 107 0.54 7.10 3.27
C LEU A 107 1.91 7.24 2.60
N GLY A 108 2.98 7.03 3.36
CA GLY A 108 4.35 6.91 2.87
C GLY A 108 4.91 5.51 3.10
N PHE A 109 6.00 5.21 2.40
CA PHE A 109 6.78 3.99 2.61
C PHE A 109 8.27 4.29 2.77
N ASN A 110 9.00 3.44 3.47
CA ASN A 110 10.44 3.62 3.67
C ASN A 110 11.25 3.25 2.41
N SER A 111 12.52 3.68 2.39
CA SER A 111 13.43 3.43 1.25
C SER A 111 13.79 1.96 1.02
N ASN A 112 13.60 1.09 2.03
CA ASN A 112 13.90 -0.33 1.93
C ASN A 112 12.75 -1.13 1.29
N THR A 113 11.68 -0.46 0.87
CA THR A 113 10.60 -1.11 0.13
C THR A 113 11.03 -1.38 -1.32
N ARG A 114 11.16 -2.65 -1.69
CA ARG A 114 11.47 -3.14 -3.06
C ARG A 114 10.25 -3.12 -3.97
N GLU A 115 9.15 -3.66 -3.49
CA GLU A 115 7.93 -3.81 -4.29
C GLU A 115 6.71 -3.44 -3.47
N ILE A 116 5.78 -2.75 -4.11
CA ILE A 116 4.47 -2.44 -3.57
C ILE A 116 3.44 -2.99 -4.55
N TYR A 117 2.73 -4.02 -4.12
CA TYR A 117 1.62 -4.61 -4.85
C TYR A 117 0.31 -4.20 -4.18
N ALA A 118 -0.58 -3.53 -4.92
CA ALA A 118 -1.90 -3.14 -4.43
C ALA A 118 -2.99 -3.59 -5.40
N GLU A 119 -3.99 -4.31 -4.90
CA GLU A 119 -5.09 -4.84 -5.71
C GLU A 119 -6.45 -4.61 -5.03
N ALA A 120 -7.40 -4.04 -5.76
CA ALA A 120 -8.80 -3.93 -5.36
C ALA A 120 -9.73 -3.75 -6.55
N ILE A 121 -11.06 -3.94 -6.43
CA ILE A 121 -11.97 -3.54 -7.53
C ILE A 121 -11.73 -2.07 -7.88
N THR A 122 -11.70 -1.20 -6.87
CA THR A 122 -11.30 0.21 -7.01
C THR A 122 -10.11 0.53 -6.12
N VAL A 123 -9.05 1.08 -6.72
CA VAL A 123 -7.91 1.64 -5.99
C VAL A 123 -8.04 3.16 -6.03
N ASN A 124 -8.24 3.80 -4.88
CA ASN A 124 -8.41 5.25 -4.76
C ASN A 124 -7.39 5.82 -3.78
N MET A 125 -6.41 6.56 -4.29
CA MET A 125 -5.27 7.05 -3.51
C MET A 125 -5.17 8.56 -3.56
N LYS A 126 -4.92 9.16 -2.41
CA LYS A 126 -4.62 10.57 -2.23
C LYS A 126 -3.43 10.75 -1.30
N ASP A 127 -2.56 11.71 -1.63
CA ASP A 127 -1.41 12.06 -0.79
C ASP A 127 -0.50 10.87 -0.44
N VAL A 128 -0.36 9.91 -1.38
CA VAL A 128 0.49 8.72 -1.22
C VAL A 128 1.87 8.98 -1.80
N THR A 129 2.94 8.59 -1.12
CA THR A 129 4.32 8.71 -1.62
C THR A 129 5.00 7.35 -1.70
N PHE A 130 5.14 6.84 -2.91
CA PHE A 130 5.97 5.67 -3.19
C PHE A 130 7.46 6.05 -3.19
N PRO A 131 8.36 5.23 -2.61
CA PRO A 131 9.78 5.50 -2.59
C PRO A 131 10.38 5.23 -3.98
N SER A 132 11.36 6.04 -4.40
CA SER A 132 12.00 5.91 -5.71
C SER A 132 12.88 4.65 -5.87
N THR A 133 12.94 3.84 -4.82
CA THR A 133 13.61 2.53 -4.77
C THR A 133 12.67 1.37 -5.10
N SER A 134 11.36 1.61 -5.21
CA SER A 134 10.35 0.57 -5.35
C SER A 134 9.88 0.33 -6.79
N GLU A 135 9.41 -0.88 -7.05
CA GLU A 135 8.46 -1.15 -8.14
C GLU A 135 7.03 -1.14 -7.58
N VAL A 136 6.11 -0.48 -8.29
CA VAL A 136 4.72 -0.34 -7.86
C VAL A 136 3.80 -0.98 -8.90
N MET A 137 2.97 -1.92 -8.45
CA MET A 137 1.92 -2.57 -9.22
C MET A 137 0.57 -2.20 -8.62
N LEU A 138 -0.22 -1.43 -9.34
CA LEU A 138 -1.59 -1.10 -8.95
C LEU A 138 -2.56 -1.85 -9.87
N ARG A 139 -3.42 -2.69 -9.28
CA ARG A 139 -4.37 -3.49 -10.02
C ARG A 139 -5.80 -3.11 -9.64
N SER A 140 -6.60 -2.83 -10.66
CA SER A 140 -8.04 -2.56 -10.51
C SER A 140 -8.86 -3.46 -11.43
N GLN A 141 -10.18 -3.50 -11.25
CA GLN A 141 -11.07 -4.31 -12.07
C GLN A 141 -10.88 -4.02 -13.57
N ASP A 142 -10.99 -2.75 -13.95
CA ASP A 142 -10.95 -2.31 -15.35
C ASP A 142 -9.54 -1.89 -15.79
N GLY A 143 -8.63 -1.64 -14.83
CA GLY A 143 -7.27 -1.19 -15.11
C GLY A 143 -7.22 0.18 -15.81
N THR A 144 -8.27 0.98 -15.71
CA THR A 144 -8.26 2.37 -16.17
C THR A 144 -7.55 3.27 -15.15
N LEU A 145 -7.00 4.39 -15.61
CA LEU A 145 -6.19 5.30 -14.81
C LEU A 145 -6.79 6.70 -14.88
N HIS A 146 -7.05 7.30 -13.72
CA HIS A 146 -7.63 8.64 -13.59
C HIS A 146 -6.86 9.46 -12.55
N PHE A 147 -6.91 10.79 -12.70
CA PHE A 147 -6.18 11.71 -11.84
C PHE A 147 -7.11 12.78 -11.24
N ASN A 148 -6.74 13.27 -10.06
CA ASN A 148 -7.35 14.43 -9.37
C ASN A 148 -8.85 14.27 -9.09
N ASN A 149 -9.27 13.05 -8.79
CA ASN A 149 -10.67 12.68 -8.64
C ASN A 149 -10.96 11.92 -7.33
N PHE A 150 -10.14 12.04 -6.28
CA PHE A 150 -10.31 11.26 -5.06
C PHE A 150 -11.73 11.29 -4.44
N ASN A 151 -12.37 12.47 -4.40
CA ASN A 151 -13.73 12.65 -3.86
C ASN A 151 -14.85 12.28 -4.85
N SER A 152 -14.50 12.01 -6.10
CA SER A 152 -15.41 11.66 -7.20
C SER A 152 -14.75 10.60 -8.08
N TYR A 153 -14.22 9.56 -7.44
CA TYR A 153 -13.39 8.55 -8.09
C TYR A 153 -14.21 7.77 -9.11
N VAL A 154 -13.53 7.18 -10.09
CA VAL A 154 -14.17 6.28 -11.06
C VAL A 154 -14.14 4.87 -10.48
N PRO A 155 -15.31 4.24 -10.21
CA PRO A 155 -15.37 2.86 -9.74
C PRO A 155 -14.73 1.90 -10.75
N GLY A 156 -14.08 0.84 -10.26
CA GLY A 156 -13.40 -0.16 -11.10
C GLY A 156 -12.00 0.25 -11.57
N ALA A 157 -11.57 1.48 -11.25
CA ALA A 157 -10.34 2.07 -11.76
C ALA A 157 -9.25 2.25 -10.70
N VAL A 158 -8.05 2.64 -11.18
CA VAL A 158 -7.04 3.30 -10.35
C VAL A 158 -7.25 4.81 -10.44
N ASN A 159 -7.39 5.46 -9.28
CA ASN A 159 -7.66 6.88 -9.13
C ASN A 159 -6.56 7.50 -8.27
N LEU A 160 -5.81 8.48 -8.80
CA LEU A 160 -4.63 9.06 -8.15
C LEU A 160 -4.80 10.57 -7.95
N THR A 161 -4.69 11.06 -6.72
CA THR A 161 -4.71 12.51 -6.42
C THR A 161 -3.49 12.88 -5.60
N ASN A 162 -2.56 13.67 -6.14
CA ASN A 162 -1.30 14.00 -5.46
C ASN A 162 -0.50 12.76 -4.99
N VAL A 163 -0.52 11.70 -5.81
CA VAL A 163 0.30 10.50 -5.57
C VAL A 163 1.68 10.72 -6.18
N LYS A 164 2.74 10.35 -5.46
CA LYS A 164 4.12 10.62 -5.82
C LYS A 164 4.93 9.33 -5.98
N TYR A 165 5.93 9.39 -6.86
CA TYR A 165 7.03 8.45 -6.91
C TYR A 165 8.35 9.20 -6.64
N GLY A 166 8.96 8.94 -5.48
CA GLY A 166 9.98 9.80 -4.92
C GLY A 166 9.43 11.21 -4.68
N THR A 167 10.00 12.19 -5.37
CA THR A 167 9.55 13.59 -5.30
C THR A 167 8.57 13.99 -6.40
N GLU A 168 8.41 13.15 -7.42
CA GLU A 168 7.63 13.47 -8.62
C GLU A 168 6.16 13.14 -8.40
N VAL A 169 5.27 14.11 -8.64
CA VAL A 169 3.83 13.87 -8.64
C VAL A 169 3.46 13.14 -9.93
N LEU A 170 2.76 12.02 -9.80
CA LEU A 170 2.30 11.23 -10.93
C LEU A 170 1.17 11.97 -11.67
N GLU A 171 1.26 11.98 -12.98
CA GLU A 171 0.35 12.66 -13.90
C GLU A 171 0.20 11.81 -15.15
N GLN A 172 -0.85 12.07 -15.96
CA GLN A 172 -1.11 11.30 -17.18
C GLN A 172 0.07 11.30 -18.17
N SER A 173 0.84 12.39 -18.22
CA SER A 173 2.04 12.53 -19.07
C SER A 173 3.14 11.53 -18.73
N HIS A 174 3.15 11.01 -17.50
CA HIS A 174 4.09 9.99 -17.05
C HIS A 174 3.70 8.59 -17.50
N PHE A 175 2.51 8.36 -18.07
CA PHE A 175 2.05 7.01 -18.42
C PHE A 175 1.84 6.85 -19.92
N ASN A 176 2.28 5.71 -20.43
CA ASN A 176 1.97 5.22 -21.78
C ASN A 176 1.23 3.89 -21.66
N GLY A 177 0.21 3.69 -22.50
CA GLY A 177 -0.54 2.46 -22.54
C GLY A 177 -2.02 2.66 -22.76
N SER A 178 -2.80 1.70 -22.29
CA SER A 178 -4.25 1.70 -22.36
C SER A 178 -4.83 0.94 -21.18
N ALA A 179 -6.15 0.95 -21.02
CA ALA A 179 -6.85 0.25 -19.94
C ALA A 179 -6.32 -1.19 -19.77
N GLY A 180 -5.87 -1.50 -18.55
CA GLY A 180 -5.31 -2.80 -18.18
C GLY A 180 -3.82 -2.99 -18.45
N HIS A 181 -3.16 -2.04 -19.10
CA HIS A 181 -1.72 -2.09 -19.38
C HIS A 181 -1.15 -0.67 -19.52
N TRP A 182 -1.03 0.03 -18.39
CA TRP A 182 -0.31 1.31 -18.32
C TRP A 182 1.04 1.12 -17.66
N ASP A 183 2.07 1.70 -18.27
CA ASP A 183 3.43 1.72 -17.75
C ASP A 183 3.91 3.16 -17.62
N SER A 184 4.51 3.50 -16.48
CA SER A 184 5.13 4.80 -16.31
C SER A 184 6.42 4.92 -17.13
N SER A 185 6.72 6.12 -17.63
CA SER A 185 8.02 6.50 -18.19
C SER A 185 9.11 6.70 -17.13
N LEU A 186 8.72 6.81 -15.85
CA LEU A 186 9.63 6.74 -14.71
C LEU A 186 10.22 5.32 -14.57
N SER A 187 11.48 5.22 -14.15
CA SER A 187 12.18 3.94 -14.03
C SER A 187 12.36 3.50 -12.58
N SER A 188 12.13 2.21 -12.33
CA SER A 188 12.57 1.54 -11.11
C SER A 188 14.10 1.38 -11.09
N PRO A 189 14.71 1.04 -9.94
CA PRO A 189 16.12 0.69 -9.90
C PRO A 189 16.51 -0.49 -10.81
N ALA A 190 15.56 -1.38 -11.13
CA ALA A 190 15.76 -2.50 -12.05
C ALA A 190 15.67 -2.10 -13.53
N GLY A 191 15.40 -0.83 -13.85
CA GLY A 191 15.30 -0.30 -15.21
C GLY A 191 13.96 -0.59 -15.90
N ALA A 192 12.98 -1.16 -15.19
CA ALA A 192 11.61 -1.32 -15.67
C ALA A 192 10.77 -0.06 -15.37
N ALA A 193 9.53 -0.01 -15.86
CA ALA A 193 8.58 1.02 -15.45
C ALA A 193 8.37 1.00 -13.92
N ALA A 194 8.55 2.14 -13.28
CA ALA A 194 8.43 2.31 -11.83
C ALA A 194 7.02 2.01 -11.31
N VAL A 195 5.99 2.50 -12.02
CA VAL A 195 4.58 2.33 -11.66
C VAL A 195 3.84 1.70 -12.83
N LYS A 196 3.15 0.61 -12.56
CA LYS A 196 2.41 -0.18 -13.54
C LYS A 196 0.95 -0.28 -13.10
N ILE A 197 0.02 -0.04 -14.03
CA ILE A 197 -1.42 -0.24 -13.80
C ILE A 197 -1.88 -1.45 -14.62
N ARG A 198 -2.63 -2.35 -13.97
CA ARG A 198 -3.16 -3.57 -14.60
C ARG A 198 -4.64 -3.77 -14.30
N ALA A 199 -5.32 -4.44 -15.22
CA ALA A 199 -6.70 -4.92 -15.04
C ALA A 199 -6.68 -6.34 -14.46
N PHE A 200 -7.79 -6.79 -13.88
CA PHE A 200 -7.91 -8.19 -13.44
C PHE A 200 -7.72 -9.17 -14.62
N PRO A 201 -7.14 -10.37 -14.36
CA PRO A 201 -7.11 -11.41 -15.37
C PRO A 201 -8.53 -11.74 -15.81
N LYS A 202 -8.72 -11.99 -17.11
CA LYS A 202 -9.98 -12.49 -17.66
C LYS A 202 -10.01 -14.01 -17.67
#